data_AF-A0A8C1WST3-F1
#
_entry.id   AF-A0A8C1WST3-F1
#
_cell.length_a   1.000
_cell.length_b   1.000
_cell.length_c   1.000
_cell.angle_alpha   90.00
_cell.angle_beta   90.00
_cell.angle_gamma   90.00
#
_symmetry.space_group_name_H-M   'P 1'
#
loop_
_entity.id
_entity.type
_entity.pdbx_description
1 polymer ?
#
loop_
_entity_poly.entity_id
_entity_poly.type
_entity_poly.pdbx_seq_one_letter_code
_entity_poly.pdbx_strand_id
1 'polypeptide(L)'
;MAQYDQLEDKDSLDIHDNPPAPDNVVKEDDNTVYFVYDEEVEEEEAPPPPTPEPVIQINDRPHKFKDHYCKKPKFCDVCARMIVLNNKFALRCKNCKTNIHHSCQSYVQFQRCFGKIPPGFRRAYSSPLYDQEINNPGEYDVFSMHITSILKQQQTFSQSHYYMALYRFKAIEKDDLDFHPGDRITVLDDSNEEWWRGKIGEKTGYLPMNYIIRVRAGERVYKVTRSFVGNREMGQITLKKDQIVVKKGEEVNGYLKVSTGRKLGFFPADLLQEI
;
A
#
# COMPACT_ATOMS: atom_id res chain seq x y z
N MET A 1 65.32 -46.87 -47.08
CA MET A 1 64.82 -46.01 -45.98
C MET A 1 63.46 -45.49 -46.42
N ALA A 2 62.46 -45.51 -45.53
CA ALA A 2 61.09 -45.04 -45.77
C ALA A 2 61.06 -43.48 -45.81
N GLN A 3 60.33 -42.85 -46.73
CA GLN A 3 58.96 -42.30 -46.61
C GLN A 3 58.90 -40.84 -46.10
N TYR A 4 57.74 -40.19 -46.35
CA TYR A 4 57.31 -38.84 -45.93
C TYR A 4 58.04 -37.65 -46.60
N ASP A 5 57.38 -36.57 -47.04
CA ASP A 5 55.95 -36.34 -47.33
C ASP A 5 55.82 -35.03 -48.14
N GLN A 6 54.93 -34.98 -49.13
CA GLN A 6 54.30 -33.71 -49.54
C GLN A 6 53.04 -33.96 -50.39
N LEU A 7 51.96 -33.30 -49.98
CA LEU A 7 50.58 -33.58 -50.37
C LEU A 7 50.25 -33.21 -51.83
N GLU A 8 49.28 -33.94 -52.37
CA GLU A 8 48.70 -33.73 -53.69
C GLU A 8 47.71 -32.56 -53.65
N ASP A 9 47.95 -31.52 -54.46
CA ASP A 9 46.99 -30.46 -54.73
C ASP A 9 46.43 -30.59 -56.15
N LYS A 10 45.10 -30.43 -56.27
CA LYS A 10 44.23 -30.37 -57.48
C LYS A 10 43.39 -31.60 -57.79
N ASP A 11 42.54 -31.98 -56.85
CA ASP A 11 41.24 -32.52 -57.24
C ASP A 11 40.42 -31.45 -57.98
N SER A 12 39.78 -31.85 -59.07
CA SER A 12 38.96 -30.98 -59.91
C SER A 12 37.50 -31.09 -59.52
N LEU A 13 36.81 -29.95 -59.36
CA LEU A 13 35.35 -29.91 -59.29
C LEU A 13 34.83 -28.92 -60.32
N ASP A 14 34.16 -29.44 -61.34
CA ASP A 14 33.41 -28.66 -62.31
C ASP A 14 32.27 -27.90 -61.61
N ILE A 15 32.21 -26.58 -61.82
CA ILE A 15 31.05 -25.75 -61.49
C ILE A 15 30.64 -24.98 -62.74
N HIS A 16 30.13 -25.72 -63.72
CA HIS A 16 29.34 -25.15 -64.81
C HIS A 16 27.85 -25.13 -64.39
N ASP A 17 27.53 -24.25 -63.44
CA ASP A 17 26.16 -23.78 -63.22
C ASP A 17 26.21 -22.33 -62.71
N ASN A 18 25.87 -21.39 -63.60
CA ASN A 18 25.67 -20.00 -63.21
C ASN A 18 24.27 -19.89 -62.61
N PRO A 19 24.09 -19.40 -61.37
CA PRO A 19 22.77 -19.36 -60.74
C PRO A 19 21.80 -18.49 -61.55
N PRO A 20 20.50 -18.85 -61.60
CA PRO A 20 19.50 -18.03 -62.28
C PRO A 20 19.41 -16.65 -61.62
N ALA A 21 19.19 -15.62 -62.44
CA ALA A 21 18.93 -14.27 -61.94
C ALA A 21 17.60 -14.23 -61.17
N PRO A 22 17.49 -13.40 -60.11
CA PRO A 22 16.24 -13.25 -59.37
C PRO A 22 15.13 -12.65 -60.24
N ASP A 23 13.87 -13.00 -59.94
CA ASP A 23 12.68 -12.70 -60.75
C ASP A 23 12.37 -11.18 -60.91
N ASN A 24 13.00 -10.31 -60.11
CA ASN A 24 12.71 -8.87 -60.04
C ASN A 24 13.46 -8.03 -61.09
N VAL A 25 13.79 -8.59 -62.26
CA VAL A 25 14.57 -7.92 -63.32
C VAL A 25 13.75 -7.84 -64.62
N VAL A 26 13.24 -6.65 -64.92
CA VAL A 26 12.67 -6.34 -66.24
C VAL A 26 13.80 -5.83 -67.15
N LYS A 27 13.93 -6.41 -68.35
CA LYS A 27 14.84 -5.95 -69.40
C LYS A 27 14.02 -5.45 -70.59
N GLU A 28 14.35 -4.25 -71.06
CA GLU A 28 14.07 -3.82 -72.42
C GLU A 28 15.38 -3.39 -73.10
N ASP A 29 15.37 -3.40 -74.42
CA ASP A 29 16.56 -3.36 -75.25
C ASP A 29 17.21 -1.96 -75.27
N ASP A 30 18.11 -1.69 -74.33
CA ASP A 30 19.33 -0.84 -74.50
C ASP A 30 20.13 -0.73 -73.19
N ASN A 31 20.76 -1.84 -72.79
CA ASN A 31 21.83 -1.96 -71.78
C ASN A 31 21.64 -1.20 -70.43
N THR A 32 20.39 -0.96 -70.02
CA THR A 32 20.06 -0.23 -68.78
C THR A 32 19.21 -1.14 -67.89
N VAL A 33 19.72 -1.46 -66.70
CA VAL A 33 19.04 -2.33 -65.74
C VAL A 33 18.39 -1.45 -64.67
N TYR A 34 17.06 -1.53 -64.57
CA TYR A 34 16.30 -0.93 -63.49
C TYR A 34 15.97 -2.00 -62.45
N PHE A 35 16.33 -1.73 -61.20
CA PHE A 35 15.86 -2.53 -60.06
C PHE A 35 14.55 -1.90 -59.58
N VAL A 36 13.45 -2.66 -59.70
CA VAL A 36 12.21 -2.28 -59.01
C VAL A 36 12.42 -2.64 -57.54
N TYR A 37 12.68 -1.62 -56.73
CA TYR A 37 12.52 -1.74 -55.30
C TYR A 37 11.02 -1.68 -55.04
N ASP A 38 10.44 -2.79 -54.62
CA ASP A 38 9.17 -2.72 -53.89
C ASP A 38 9.43 -1.88 -52.64
N GLU A 39 8.86 -0.67 -52.59
CA GLU A 39 8.78 0.06 -51.34
C GLU A 39 7.85 -0.75 -50.42
N GLU A 40 8.46 -1.60 -49.58
CA GLU A 40 7.84 -2.02 -48.33
C GLU A 40 7.58 -0.74 -47.53
N VAL A 41 6.39 -0.17 -47.74
CA VAL A 41 5.85 0.86 -46.87
C VAL A 41 5.63 0.18 -45.53
N GLU A 42 6.63 0.31 -44.65
CA GLU A 42 6.41 0.15 -43.22
C GLU A 42 5.28 1.12 -42.85
N GLU A 43 4.06 0.58 -42.71
CA GLU A 43 3.01 1.28 -41.98
C GLU A 43 3.54 1.45 -40.57
N GLU A 44 4.11 2.63 -40.27
CA GLU A 44 4.34 3.08 -38.90
C GLU A 44 2.99 3.01 -38.18
N GLU A 45 2.75 1.92 -37.45
CA GLU A 45 1.63 1.84 -36.51
C GLU A 45 1.74 3.07 -35.60
N ALA A 46 0.82 4.02 -35.79
CA ALA A 46 0.85 5.27 -35.06
C ALA A 46 0.97 4.97 -33.56
N PRO A 47 1.92 5.62 -32.84
CA PRO A 47 2.25 5.24 -31.47
C PRO A 47 0.97 5.20 -30.63
N PRO A 48 0.78 4.16 -29.79
CA PRO A 48 -0.45 3.98 -29.04
C PRO A 48 -0.77 5.26 -28.28
N PRO A 49 -2.05 5.72 -28.29
CA PRO A 49 -2.40 7.01 -27.72
C PRO A 49 -1.88 7.10 -26.29
N PRO A 50 -1.24 8.22 -25.91
CA PRO A 50 -0.56 8.33 -24.63
C PRO A 50 -1.53 7.91 -23.53
N THR A 51 -1.14 6.92 -22.74
CA THR A 51 -1.95 6.45 -21.62
C THR A 51 -2.32 7.67 -20.77
N PRO A 52 -3.62 7.88 -20.47
CA PRO A 52 -4.03 9.10 -19.81
C PRO A 52 -3.23 9.25 -18.51
N GLU A 53 -2.49 10.36 -18.41
CA GLU A 53 -1.58 10.60 -17.29
C GLU A 53 -2.34 10.32 -15.98
N PRO A 54 -1.74 9.58 -15.02
CA PRO A 54 -2.43 9.22 -13.79
C PRO A 54 -2.86 10.50 -13.10
N VAL A 55 -4.17 10.78 -13.11
CA VAL A 55 -4.74 12.07 -12.68
C VAL A 55 -4.25 12.35 -11.27
N ILE A 56 -3.25 13.23 -11.18
CA ILE A 56 -2.68 13.64 -9.90
C ILE A 56 -3.84 14.29 -9.17
N GLN A 57 -4.30 13.65 -8.09
CA GLN A 57 -5.42 14.18 -7.31
C GLN A 57 -4.93 15.44 -6.60
N ILE A 58 -5.09 16.58 -7.30
CA ILE A 58 -4.74 17.89 -6.80
C ILE A 58 -5.58 18.12 -5.55
N ASN A 59 -4.90 18.18 -4.41
CA ASN A 59 -5.56 18.42 -3.14
C ASN A 59 -5.96 19.90 -3.07
N ASP A 60 -7.20 20.23 -3.47
CA ASP A 60 -7.74 21.60 -3.53
C ASP A 60 -7.59 22.42 -2.23
N ARG A 61 -7.38 21.75 -1.09
CA ARG A 61 -7.15 22.40 0.21
C ARG A 61 -6.02 21.70 0.95
N PRO A 62 -4.75 21.92 0.58
CA PRO A 62 -3.63 21.22 1.18
C PRO A 62 -3.37 21.72 2.61
N HIS A 63 -2.83 20.84 3.46
CA HIS A 63 -2.42 21.21 4.81
C HIS A 63 -1.18 22.11 4.77
N LYS A 64 -1.27 23.32 5.35
CA LYS A 64 -0.13 24.24 5.48
C LYS A 64 0.60 23.98 6.81
N PHE A 65 1.54 23.02 6.81
CA PHE A 65 2.34 22.69 7.99
C PHE A 65 3.43 23.74 8.31
N LYS A 66 3.78 23.85 9.59
CA LYS A 66 4.98 24.54 10.08
C LYS A 66 5.45 23.82 11.35
N ASP A 67 6.76 23.82 11.59
CA ASP A 67 7.38 23.28 12.80
C ASP A 67 6.80 23.94 14.06
N HIS A 68 6.53 23.10 15.06
CA HIS A 68 5.92 23.49 16.32
C HIS A 68 6.50 22.66 17.47
N TYR A 69 7.11 23.34 18.43
CA TYR A 69 7.59 22.72 19.66
C TYR A 69 6.44 22.35 20.59
N CYS A 70 6.28 21.05 20.86
CA CYS A 70 5.21 20.53 21.71
C CYS A 70 5.55 20.66 23.20
N LYS A 71 4.95 21.66 23.88
CA LYS A 71 5.12 21.90 25.33
C LYS A 71 4.61 20.78 26.24
N LYS A 72 3.68 19.94 25.75
CA LYS A 72 3.15 18.73 26.41
C LYS A 72 3.27 17.56 25.43
N PRO A 73 3.32 16.30 25.89
CA PRO A 73 3.22 15.13 25.01
C PRO A 73 2.02 15.25 24.07
N LYS A 74 2.23 14.89 22.79
CA LYS A 74 1.22 14.86 21.75
C LYS A 74 1.41 13.60 20.93
N PHE A 75 0.31 12.98 20.53
CA PHE A 75 0.31 11.88 19.57
C PHE A 75 0.23 12.44 18.15
N CYS A 76 0.77 11.70 17.20
CA CYS A 76 0.70 12.06 15.79
C CYS A 76 -0.66 11.66 15.22
N ASP A 77 -1.40 12.62 14.68
CA ASP A 77 -2.71 12.40 14.04
C ASP A 77 -2.65 11.45 12.82
N VAL A 78 -1.44 11.19 12.29
CA VAL A 78 -1.20 10.14 11.29
C VAL A 78 -0.91 8.83 11.97
N CYS A 79 0.27 8.61 12.56
CA CYS A 79 0.69 7.26 12.97
C CYS A 79 0.23 6.83 14.38
N ALA A 80 -0.55 7.65 15.08
CA ALA A 80 -0.99 7.49 16.48
C ALA A 80 0.14 7.35 17.53
N ARG A 81 1.42 7.24 17.13
CA ARG A 81 2.56 7.20 18.06
C ARG A 81 2.85 8.58 18.65
N MET A 82 3.42 8.59 19.85
CA MET A 82 3.82 9.81 20.54
C MET A 82 4.92 10.58 19.78
N ILE A 83 4.80 11.92 19.75
CA ILE A 83 5.78 12.83 19.14
C ILE A 83 6.84 13.17 20.20
N VAL A 84 7.84 12.29 20.30
CA VAL A 84 8.95 12.39 21.27
C VAL A 84 10.35 12.21 20.68
N LEU A 85 10.47 11.94 19.37
CA LEU A 85 11.80 11.90 18.72
C LEU A 85 12.45 13.29 18.75
N ASN A 86 13.79 13.28 18.88
CA ASN A 86 14.71 14.42 19.05
C ASN A 86 14.10 15.83 18.90
N ASN A 87 14.11 16.57 20.03
CA ASN A 87 13.73 17.97 20.19
C ASN A 87 12.23 18.33 20.18
N LYS A 88 11.31 17.38 20.34
CA LYS A 88 9.84 17.61 20.53
C LYS A 88 9.19 18.45 19.40
N PHE A 89 9.79 18.50 18.22
CA PHE A 89 9.25 19.21 17.07
C PHE A 89 8.20 18.35 16.36
N ALA A 90 6.99 18.89 16.26
CA ALA A 90 5.91 18.38 15.43
C ALA A 90 5.70 19.32 14.24
N LEU A 91 5.27 18.79 13.11
CA LEU A 91 4.63 19.60 12.08
C LEU A 91 3.19 19.89 12.51
N ARG A 92 2.85 21.17 12.71
CA ARG A 92 1.48 21.61 12.99
C ARG A 92 0.86 22.29 11.78
N CYS A 93 -0.31 21.85 11.36
CA CYS A 93 -1.06 22.55 10.31
C CYS A 93 -1.58 23.90 10.84
N LYS A 94 -1.26 25.00 10.14
CA LYS A 94 -1.74 26.35 10.48
C LYS A 94 -3.27 26.43 10.48
N ASN A 95 -3.93 25.69 9.59
CA ASN A 95 -5.38 25.74 9.36
C ASN A 95 -6.15 24.89 10.38
N CYS A 96 -5.90 23.57 10.42
CA CYS A 96 -6.66 22.62 11.24
C CYS A 96 -6.01 22.19 12.57
N LYS A 97 -4.80 22.70 12.88
CA LYS A 97 -4.05 22.43 14.13
C LYS A 97 -3.63 20.98 14.39
N THR A 98 -3.91 20.07 13.47
CA THR A 98 -3.33 18.71 13.37
C THR A 98 -1.81 18.72 13.59
N ASN A 99 -1.30 17.76 14.36
CA ASN A 99 0.11 17.59 14.74
C ASN A 99 0.61 16.24 14.23
N ILE A 100 1.72 16.24 13.50
CA ILE A 100 2.31 15.02 12.93
C ILE A 100 3.84 15.00 13.09
N HIS A 101 4.46 13.82 13.00
CA HIS A 101 5.90 13.72 12.80
C HIS A 101 6.29 14.23 11.40
N HIS A 102 7.53 14.69 11.22
CA HIS A 102 8.05 15.05 9.89
C HIS A 102 7.97 13.88 8.90
N SER A 103 8.32 12.67 9.35
CA SER A 103 8.18 11.42 8.58
C SER A 103 6.73 11.05 8.22
N CYS A 104 5.73 11.72 8.81
CA CYS A 104 4.32 11.51 8.51
C CYS A 104 3.74 12.53 7.51
N GLN A 105 4.53 13.50 7.02
CA GLN A 105 4.04 14.58 6.15
C GLN A 105 3.53 14.11 4.79
N SER A 106 4.22 13.17 4.14
CA SER A 106 3.82 12.64 2.83
C SER A 106 2.44 11.97 2.87
N TYR A 107 2.12 11.26 3.94
CA TYR A 107 0.83 10.57 4.14
C TYR A 107 -0.39 11.51 4.22
N VAL A 108 -0.18 12.81 4.42
CA VAL A 108 -1.23 13.84 4.48
C VAL A 108 -1.16 14.86 3.34
N GLN A 109 -0.19 14.72 2.43
CA GLN A 109 -0.02 15.60 1.27
C GLN A 109 -1.27 15.59 0.38
N PHE A 110 -1.88 14.42 0.21
CA PHE A 110 -3.10 14.20 -0.57
C PHE A 110 -4.41 14.33 0.25
N GLN A 111 -4.33 14.62 1.56
CA GLN A 111 -5.52 14.71 2.42
C GLN A 111 -6.08 16.14 2.49
N ARG A 112 -7.39 16.30 2.31
CA ARG A 112 -8.05 17.61 2.34
C ARG A 112 -8.02 18.23 3.75
N CYS A 113 -7.54 19.46 3.86
CA CYS A 113 -7.52 20.22 5.10
C CYS A 113 -8.88 20.84 5.42
N PHE A 114 -9.49 20.40 6.53
CA PHE A 114 -10.82 20.85 6.98
C PHE A 114 -10.83 22.18 7.75
N GLY A 115 -9.70 22.87 7.92
CA GLY A 115 -9.64 24.15 8.63
C GLY A 115 -9.88 24.04 10.14
N LYS A 116 -10.20 25.17 10.79
CA LYS A 116 -10.51 25.22 12.22
C LYS A 116 -11.82 24.46 12.47
N ILE A 117 -11.75 23.40 13.25
CA ILE A 117 -12.94 22.63 13.64
C ILE A 117 -13.73 23.43 14.71
N PRO A 118 -15.07 23.52 14.65
CA PRO A 118 -15.86 24.24 15.64
C PRO A 118 -15.61 23.78 17.09
N PRO A 119 -15.74 24.68 18.09
CA PRO A 119 -15.77 24.27 19.50
C PRO A 119 -16.85 23.19 19.71
N GLY A 120 -16.53 22.15 20.49
CA GLY A 120 -17.36 20.94 20.62
C GLY A 120 -16.94 19.80 19.67
N PHE A 121 -16.65 20.09 18.40
CA PHE A 121 -16.13 19.10 17.44
C PHE A 121 -14.60 18.90 17.57
N ARG A 122 -14.11 18.57 18.77
CA ARG A 122 -12.75 18.01 18.85
C ARG A 122 -12.80 16.59 18.29
N ARG A 123 -12.05 16.33 17.21
CA ARG A 123 -11.73 14.96 16.76
C ARG A 123 -10.82 14.28 17.80
N ALA A 124 -11.40 13.87 18.91
CA ALA A 124 -10.93 12.68 19.60
C ALA A 124 -11.29 11.49 18.70
N TYR A 125 -10.35 10.57 18.49
CA TYR A 125 -10.67 9.25 17.92
C TYR A 125 -11.03 8.25 19.03
N SER A 126 -11.49 8.75 20.18
CA SER A 126 -12.13 8.01 21.25
C SER A 126 -13.54 8.59 21.44
N SER A 127 -14.53 7.71 21.54
CA SER A 127 -15.97 7.99 21.39
C SER A 127 -16.57 9.09 22.30
N PRO A 128 -17.74 9.64 21.94
CA PRO A 128 -18.48 10.55 22.81
C PRO A 128 -18.96 9.81 24.06
N LEU A 129 -18.67 10.38 25.24
CA LEU A 129 -19.24 9.91 26.49
C LEU A 129 -20.74 10.20 26.52
N TYR A 130 -21.51 9.20 26.92
CA TYR A 130 -22.94 9.28 27.15
C TYR A 130 -23.15 9.45 28.65
N ASP A 131 -23.38 10.67 29.12
CA ASP A 131 -23.82 10.93 30.48
C ASP A 131 -25.36 10.81 30.56
N GLN A 132 -25.85 9.77 31.23
CA GLN A 132 -27.16 9.75 31.89
C GLN A 132 -26.86 9.75 33.41
N GLU A 133 -27.46 10.62 34.23
CA GLU A 133 -28.75 10.41 34.94
C GLU A 133 -29.00 11.62 35.90
N ILE A 134 -30.20 12.13 36.24
CA ILE A 134 -31.59 12.06 35.71
C ILE A 134 -32.34 13.40 36.10
N ASN A 135 -33.67 13.45 35.95
CA ASN A 135 -34.66 14.24 36.71
C ASN A 135 -34.80 15.77 36.48
N ASN A 136 -35.62 16.17 35.51
CA ASN A 136 -37.01 16.60 35.76
C ASN A 136 -37.80 16.82 34.44
N PRO A 137 -39.14 16.77 34.44
CA PRO A 137 -39.94 16.80 33.22
C PRO A 137 -40.33 18.22 32.80
N GLY A 138 -40.11 18.55 31.52
CA GLY A 138 -40.60 19.77 30.91
C GLY A 138 -40.15 19.89 29.45
N GLU A 139 -41.12 20.12 28.56
CA GLU A 139 -40.93 20.53 27.17
C GLU A 139 -40.31 19.49 26.20
N TYR A 140 -41.20 18.76 25.53
CA TYR A 140 -40.91 17.84 24.44
C TYR A 140 -40.82 18.59 23.10
N ASP A 141 -39.71 18.46 22.38
CA ASP A 141 -39.63 18.89 20.97
C ASP A 141 -39.48 17.70 20.02
N VAL A 142 -40.45 17.58 19.11
CA VAL A 142 -40.61 16.52 18.10
C VAL A 142 -39.50 16.59 17.03
N PHE A 143 -38.75 17.68 16.96
CA PHE A 143 -37.65 17.87 16.01
C PHE A 143 -36.49 16.86 16.17
N SER A 144 -36.27 16.34 17.38
CA SER A 144 -35.11 15.50 17.72
C SER A 144 -35.10 14.12 17.03
N MET A 145 -36.27 13.56 16.71
CA MET A 145 -36.37 12.24 16.04
C MET A 145 -35.96 12.27 14.55
N HIS A 146 -36.13 13.40 13.86
CA HIS A 146 -35.70 13.51 12.45
C HIS A 146 -34.19 13.74 12.33
N ILE A 147 -33.61 14.55 13.22
CA ILE A 147 -32.16 14.81 13.29
C ILE A 147 -31.38 13.51 13.54
N THR A 148 -31.84 12.65 14.47
CA THR A 148 -31.17 11.38 14.80
C THR A 148 -31.18 10.36 13.67
N SER A 149 -32.18 10.38 12.78
CA SER A 149 -32.19 9.53 11.57
C SER A 149 -31.23 10.05 10.49
N ILE A 150 -31.18 11.37 10.28
CA ILE A 150 -30.31 11.99 9.26
C ILE A 150 -28.82 11.92 9.66
N LEU A 151 -28.50 12.09 10.95
CA LEU A 151 -27.12 11.98 11.45
C LEU A 151 -26.57 10.55 11.40
N LYS A 152 -27.43 9.51 11.44
CA LYS A 152 -27.00 8.12 11.27
C LYS A 152 -26.49 7.79 9.86
N GLN A 153 -26.92 8.53 8.84
CA GLN A 153 -26.44 8.32 7.45
C GLN A 153 -25.20 9.15 7.09
N GLN A 154 -24.85 10.19 7.85
CA GLN A 154 -23.78 11.14 7.45
C GLN A 154 -22.47 10.99 8.24
N GLN A 155 -22.28 9.90 8.99
CA GLN A 155 -21.07 9.66 9.80
C GLN A 155 -20.16 8.53 9.29
N THR A 156 -20.12 8.31 7.97
CA THR A 156 -19.11 7.46 7.31
C THR A 156 -18.19 8.29 6.40
N PHE A 157 -17.48 9.28 6.97
CA PHE A 157 -16.30 9.80 6.29
C PHE A 157 -15.22 8.71 6.35
N SER A 158 -15.15 7.90 5.29
CA SER A 158 -14.42 6.65 5.25
C SER A 158 -12.91 6.86 5.34
N GLN A 159 -12.39 6.93 6.57
CA GLN A 159 -11.15 6.23 6.83
C GLN A 159 -11.48 4.74 6.71
N SER A 160 -11.44 4.19 5.49
CA SER A 160 -11.55 2.77 5.22
C SER A 160 -10.28 2.08 5.73
N HIS A 161 -10.22 1.98 7.06
CA HIS A 161 -9.27 1.20 7.80
C HIS A 161 -10.03 0.10 8.50
N TYR A 162 -9.40 -1.05 8.60
CA TYR A 162 -9.90 -2.19 9.33
C TYR A 162 -8.77 -2.73 10.20
N TYR A 163 -9.11 -3.58 11.16
CA TYR A 163 -8.11 -4.23 11.99
C TYR A 163 -7.96 -5.68 11.53
N MET A 164 -6.74 -6.19 11.55
CA MET A 164 -6.46 -7.60 11.29
C MET A 164 -5.66 -8.20 12.45
N ALA A 165 -6.00 -9.41 12.85
CA ALA A 165 -5.24 -10.16 13.84
C ALA A 165 -3.84 -10.52 13.34
N LEU A 166 -2.81 -10.20 14.13
CA LEU A 166 -1.41 -10.57 13.92
C LEU A 166 -1.06 -11.93 14.53
N TYR A 167 -1.75 -12.31 15.60
CA TYR A 167 -1.49 -13.51 16.39
C TYR A 167 -2.81 -14.23 16.71
N ARG A 168 -2.72 -15.51 17.07
CA ARG A 168 -3.85 -16.24 17.65
C ARG A 168 -4.11 -15.73 19.07
N PHE A 169 -5.35 -15.37 19.36
CA PHE A 169 -5.85 -15.23 20.72
C PHE A 169 -6.91 -16.30 20.94
N LYS A 170 -6.71 -17.16 21.94
CA LYS A 170 -7.68 -18.18 22.33
C LYS A 170 -8.44 -17.62 23.53
N ALA A 171 -9.77 -17.56 23.43
CA ALA A 171 -10.61 -17.08 24.52
C ALA A 171 -10.36 -17.88 25.81
N ILE A 172 -10.19 -17.15 26.92
CA ILE A 172 -10.01 -17.69 28.27
C ILE A 172 -11.31 -17.46 29.06
N GLU A 173 -11.84 -16.25 28.99
CA GLU A 173 -13.12 -15.86 29.59
C GLU A 173 -14.29 -16.02 28.59
N LYS A 174 -15.53 -15.93 29.06
CA LYS A 174 -16.73 -16.17 28.21
C LYS A 174 -16.97 -15.05 27.21
N ASP A 175 -16.47 -13.88 27.55
CA ASP A 175 -16.61 -12.59 26.89
C ASP A 175 -15.32 -12.17 26.16
N ASP A 176 -14.29 -13.03 26.13
CA ASP A 176 -13.16 -12.93 25.21
C ASP A 176 -13.57 -13.26 23.76
N LEU A 177 -12.93 -12.61 22.80
CA LEU A 177 -13.07 -12.88 21.37
C LEU A 177 -11.98 -13.85 20.88
N ASP A 178 -12.30 -15.13 20.61
CA ASP A 178 -11.33 -16.05 19.96
C ASP A 178 -11.09 -15.67 18.49
N PHE A 179 -9.82 -15.60 18.08
CA PHE A 179 -9.41 -15.33 16.70
C PHE A 179 -8.05 -15.93 16.30
N HIS A 180 -7.80 -15.96 14.99
CA HIS A 180 -6.61 -16.48 14.33
C HIS A 180 -5.85 -15.36 13.58
N PRO A 181 -4.54 -15.52 13.33
CA PRO A 181 -3.79 -14.58 12.50
C PRO A 181 -4.42 -14.49 11.10
N GLY A 182 -4.74 -13.28 10.66
CA GLY A 182 -5.43 -13.01 9.39
C GLY A 182 -6.91 -12.60 9.54
N ASP A 183 -7.53 -12.87 10.69
CA ASP A 183 -8.94 -12.53 10.90
C ASP A 183 -9.16 -11.01 10.86
N ARG A 184 -10.17 -10.57 10.10
CA ARG A 184 -10.59 -9.16 10.02
C ARG A 184 -11.52 -8.84 11.19
N ILE A 185 -11.13 -7.86 12.00
CA ILE A 185 -11.81 -7.47 13.23
C ILE A 185 -12.41 -6.08 13.07
N THR A 186 -13.70 -5.95 13.35
CA THR A 186 -14.37 -4.66 13.54
C THR A 186 -14.22 -4.26 15.00
N VAL A 187 -13.45 -3.22 15.29
CA VAL A 187 -13.36 -2.65 16.64
C VAL A 187 -14.66 -1.88 16.93
N LEU A 188 -15.26 -2.15 18.09
CA LEU A 188 -16.49 -1.53 18.58
C LEU A 188 -16.21 -0.53 19.71
N ASP A 189 -15.19 -0.79 20.53
CA ASP A 189 -14.77 0.06 21.64
C ASP A 189 -13.25 -0.05 21.82
N ASP A 190 -12.56 1.10 21.79
CA ASP A 190 -11.12 1.28 21.98
C ASP A 190 -10.77 2.20 23.17
N SER A 191 -11.73 2.43 24.07
CA SER A 191 -11.61 3.35 25.21
C SER A 191 -10.60 2.93 26.29
N ASN A 192 -10.24 1.65 26.35
CA ASN A 192 -9.29 1.08 27.30
C ASN A 192 -7.91 0.83 26.61
N GLU A 193 -6.81 1.07 27.33
CA GLU A 193 -5.45 1.04 26.76
C GLU A 193 -4.86 -0.39 26.59
N GLU A 194 -5.50 -1.42 27.15
CA GLU A 194 -5.03 -2.81 27.10
C GLU A 194 -6.00 -3.73 26.34
N TRP A 195 -7.30 -3.61 26.63
CA TRP A 195 -8.36 -4.50 26.17
C TRP A 195 -9.43 -3.76 25.38
N TRP A 196 -9.57 -4.07 24.10
CA TRP A 196 -10.59 -3.48 23.22
C TRP A 196 -11.75 -4.44 23.04
N ARG A 197 -12.92 -3.92 22.68
CA ARG A 197 -14.07 -4.74 22.30
C ARG A 197 -14.15 -4.83 20.78
N GLY A 198 -14.14 -6.03 20.24
CA GLY A 198 -14.18 -6.27 18.79
C GLY A 198 -15.24 -7.28 18.39
N LYS A 199 -15.48 -7.37 17.07
CA LYS A 199 -16.44 -8.25 16.44
C LYS A 199 -15.87 -8.94 15.19
N ILE A 200 -16.15 -10.24 15.06
CA ILE A 200 -15.81 -11.09 13.90
C ILE A 200 -17.06 -11.90 13.54
N GLY A 201 -17.61 -11.68 12.35
CA GLY A 201 -18.91 -12.25 11.97
C GLY A 201 -19.98 -11.78 12.95
N GLU A 202 -20.61 -12.72 13.68
CA GLU A 202 -21.57 -12.42 14.74
C GLU A 202 -20.94 -12.35 16.14
N LYS A 203 -19.77 -12.98 16.33
CA LYS A 203 -19.08 -13.07 17.64
C LYS A 203 -18.55 -11.70 18.04
N THR A 204 -18.77 -11.32 19.29
CA THR A 204 -18.33 -10.06 19.88
C THR A 204 -17.71 -10.33 21.24
N GLY A 205 -16.58 -9.71 21.56
CA GLY A 205 -15.88 -9.92 22.83
C GLY A 205 -14.65 -9.03 23.00
N TYR A 206 -13.93 -9.20 24.10
CA TYR A 206 -12.71 -8.48 24.42
C TYR A 206 -11.48 -9.09 23.74
N LEU A 207 -10.50 -8.24 23.42
CA LEU A 207 -9.25 -8.62 22.79
C LEU A 207 -8.10 -7.69 23.21
N PRO A 208 -6.88 -8.22 23.38
CA PRO A 208 -5.71 -7.40 23.68
C PRO A 208 -5.31 -6.55 22.46
N MET A 209 -5.27 -5.21 22.60
CA MET A 209 -5.02 -4.31 21.45
C MET A 209 -3.67 -4.54 20.75
N ASN A 210 -2.70 -5.14 21.44
CA ASN A 210 -1.37 -5.48 20.92
C ASN A 210 -1.31 -6.75 20.04
N TYR A 211 -2.46 -7.39 19.81
CA TYR A 211 -2.61 -8.57 18.94
C TYR A 211 -3.17 -8.25 17.55
N ILE A 212 -3.58 -7.00 17.31
CA ILE A 212 -4.16 -6.54 16.05
C ILE A 212 -3.29 -5.47 15.39
N ILE A 213 -3.43 -5.31 14.09
CA ILE A 213 -2.84 -4.21 13.33
C ILE A 213 -3.92 -3.42 12.61
N ARG A 214 -3.82 -2.09 12.67
CA ARG A 214 -4.61 -1.19 11.84
C ARG A 214 -4.07 -1.22 10.40
N VAL A 215 -4.91 -1.64 9.46
CA VAL A 215 -4.65 -1.65 8.02
C VAL A 215 -5.42 -0.49 7.38
N ARG A 216 -4.78 0.30 6.53
CA ARG A 216 -5.40 1.44 5.84
C ARG A 216 -5.80 1.12 4.41
N ALA A 217 -6.64 1.98 3.83
CA ALA A 217 -6.87 2.04 2.40
C ALA A 217 -5.53 2.04 1.63
N GLY A 218 -5.39 1.13 0.67
CA GLY A 218 -4.16 0.97 -0.13
C GLY A 218 -3.03 0.18 0.56
N GLU A 219 -3.10 -0.09 1.87
CA GLU A 219 -2.15 -1.00 2.50
C GLU A 219 -2.52 -2.46 2.20
N ARG A 220 -1.53 -3.24 1.81
CA ARG A 220 -1.66 -4.66 1.46
C ARG A 220 -1.16 -5.52 2.62
N VAL A 221 -1.88 -6.59 2.93
CA VAL A 221 -1.55 -7.50 4.03
C VAL A 221 -1.16 -8.85 3.47
N TYR A 222 -0.12 -9.45 4.05
CA TYR A 222 0.45 -10.70 3.60
C TYR A 222 0.59 -11.67 4.75
N LYS A 223 0.34 -12.93 4.46
CA LYS A 223 0.65 -14.08 5.30
C LYS A 223 1.98 -14.70 4.85
N VAL A 224 2.85 -14.99 5.80
CA VAL A 224 4.14 -15.65 5.54
C VAL A 224 3.92 -17.13 5.21
N THR A 225 4.30 -17.57 4.01
CA THR A 225 4.07 -18.94 3.52
C THR A 225 5.11 -19.95 4.03
N ARG A 226 6.35 -19.50 4.27
CA ARG A 226 7.45 -20.29 4.86
C ARG A 226 8.29 -19.43 5.80
N SER A 227 8.81 -20.04 6.87
CA SER A 227 9.74 -19.37 7.80
C SER A 227 11.04 -18.99 7.10
N PHE A 228 11.58 -17.82 7.41
CA PHE A 228 12.87 -17.33 6.88
C PHE A 228 13.63 -16.57 7.95
N VAL A 229 14.95 -16.74 7.98
CA VAL A 229 15.87 -16.07 8.91
C VAL A 229 16.62 -14.98 8.15
N GLY A 230 16.30 -13.72 8.44
CA GLY A 230 16.86 -12.58 7.72
C GLY A 230 18.21 -12.13 8.27
N ASN A 231 19.11 -11.72 7.37
CA ASN A 231 20.33 -11.01 7.76
C ASN A 231 19.99 -9.59 8.27
N ARG A 232 20.21 -9.36 9.57
CA ARG A 232 19.92 -8.09 10.24
C ARG A 232 20.80 -6.93 9.76
N GLU A 233 22.03 -7.19 9.31
CA GLU A 233 22.93 -6.16 8.76
C GLU A 233 22.38 -5.59 7.45
N MET A 234 21.76 -6.46 6.65
CA MET A 234 21.04 -6.09 5.41
C MET A 234 19.62 -5.55 5.67
N GLY A 235 19.24 -5.29 6.93
CA GLY A 235 17.91 -4.83 7.31
C GLY A 235 16.77 -5.85 7.08
N GLN A 236 17.11 -7.12 6.84
CA GLN A 236 16.12 -8.18 6.68
C GLN A 236 15.54 -8.60 8.04
N ILE A 237 14.33 -9.15 8.03
CA ILE A 237 13.61 -9.58 9.23
C ILE A 237 13.37 -11.09 9.24
N THR A 238 13.66 -11.74 10.37
CA THR A 238 13.27 -13.14 10.63
C THR A 238 11.79 -13.22 10.94
N LEU A 239 11.04 -13.97 10.12
CA LEU A 239 9.62 -14.28 10.34
C LEU A 239 9.38 -15.79 10.28
N LYS A 240 8.35 -16.24 10.97
CA LYS A 240 7.86 -17.63 10.93
C LYS A 240 6.70 -17.76 9.96
N LYS A 241 6.50 -18.97 9.43
CA LYS A 241 5.27 -19.36 8.73
C LYS A 241 4.03 -18.93 9.52
N ASP A 242 2.98 -18.57 8.79
CA ASP A 242 1.66 -18.13 9.28
C ASP A 242 1.65 -16.79 10.04
N GLN A 243 2.78 -16.08 10.13
CA GLN A 243 2.80 -14.69 10.63
C GLN A 243 2.20 -13.71 9.60
N ILE A 244 1.56 -12.66 10.11
CA ILE A 244 0.90 -11.63 9.33
C ILE A 244 1.76 -10.36 9.30
N VAL A 245 1.91 -9.76 8.12
CA VAL A 245 2.66 -8.52 7.92
C VAL A 245 1.95 -7.58 6.95
N VAL A 246 2.14 -6.27 7.14
CA VAL A 246 1.59 -5.24 6.24
C VAL A 246 2.72 -4.65 5.40
N LYS A 247 2.52 -4.56 4.08
CA LYS A 247 3.44 -3.90 3.13
C LYS A 247 3.59 -2.42 3.47
N LYS A 248 4.84 -1.93 3.52
CA LYS A 248 5.23 -0.55 3.88
C LYS A 248 6.18 0.09 2.86
N GLY A 249 6.38 -0.54 1.70
CA GLY A 249 7.18 -0.04 0.60
C GLY A 249 7.05 -0.95 -0.61
N GLU A 250 7.74 -0.59 -1.68
CA GLU A 250 7.83 -1.41 -2.89
C GLU A 250 8.78 -2.60 -2.69
N GLU A 251 8.78 -3.49 -3.66
CA GLU A 251 9.70 -4.62 -3.71
C GLU A 251 11.00 -4.19 -4.39
N VAL A 252 12.13 -4.57 -3.82
CA VAL A 252 13.47 -4.28 -4.37
C VAL A 252 14.29 -5.56 -4.29
N ASN A 253 14.83 -6.01 -5.41
CA ASN A 253 15.68 -7.21 -5.53
C ASN A 253 15.03 -8.48 -4.93
N GLY A 254 13.72 -8.69 -5.11
CA GLY A 254 12.98 -9.82 -4.56
C GLY A 254 12.60 -9.69 -3.08
N TYR A 255 12.91 -8.57 -2.42
CA TYR A 255 12.56 -8.30 -1.03
C TYR A 255 11.51 -7.21 -0.90
N LEU A 256 10.40 -7.54 -0.23
CA LEU A 256 9.35 -6.59 0.12
C LEU A 256 9.62 -5.95 1.48
N LYS A 257 9.42 -4.63 1.58
CA LYS A 257 9.48 -3.92 2.87
C LYS A 257 8.17 -4.09 3.66
N VAL A 258 8.23 -4.81 4.78
CA VAL A 258 7.05 -5.23 5.55
C VAL A 258 7.14 -4.86 7.03
N SER A 259 5.98 -4.77 7.70
CA SER A 259 5.88 -4.51 9.13
C SER A 259 5.02 -5.53 9.88
N THR A 260 5.51 -5.98 11.03
CA THR A 260 4.81 -6.86 12.00
C THR A 260 4.04 -6.08 13.06
N GLY A 261 3.77 -4.79 12.82
CA GLY A 261 3.27 -3.82 13.81
C GLY A 261 4.34 -3.35 14.81
N ARG A 262 5.20 -4.26 15.28
CA ARG A 262 6.29 -4.00 16.23
C ARG A 262 7.64 -3.73 15.56
N LYS A 263 7.92 -4.40 14.44
CA LYS A 263 9.17 -4.27 13.67
C LYS A 263 8.87 -3.88 12.21
N LEU A 264 9.90 -3.39 11.53
CA LEU A 264 9.93 -3.05 10.11
C LEU A 264 11.22 -3.66 9.53
N GLY A 265 11.15 -4.26 8.35
CA GLY A 265 12.32 -4.85 7.70
C GLY A 265 12.00 -5.40 6.32
N PHE A 266 13.02 -5.93 5.65
CA PHE A 266 12.91 -6.57 4.35
C PHE A 266 12.66 -8.07 4.49
N PHE A 267 11.76 -8.62 3.68
CA PHE A 267 11.41 -10.04 3.68
C PHE A 267 11.22 -10.54 2.23
N PRO A 268 11.64 -11.77 1.87
CA PRO A 268 11.49 -12.27 0.51
C PRO A 268 10.02 -12.27 0.05
N ALA A 269 9.76 -11.74 -1.14
CA ALA A 269 8.40 -11.56 -1.66
C ALA A 269 7.75 -12.89 -2.08
N ASP A 270 8.55 -13.86 -2.55
CA ASP A 270 8.11 -15.23 -2.87
C ASP A 270 7.59 -16.01 -1.64
N LEU A 271 7.95 -15.55 -0.43
CA LEU A 271 7.52 -16.13 0.84
C LEU A 271 6.27 -15.45 1.44
N LEU A 272 5.58 -14.62 0.65
CA LEU A 272 4.39 -13.87 1.07
C LEU A 272 3.18 -14.18 0.18
N GLN A 273 2.01 -14.33 0.79
CA GLN A 273 0.71 -14.49 0.12
C GLN A 273 -0.24 -13.39 0.58
N GLU A 274 -0.85 -12.64 -0.35
CA GLU A 274 -1.79 -11.56 -0.02
C GLU A 274 -3.12 -12.10 0.55
N ILE A 275 -3.73 -11.38 1.50
CA ILE A 275 -4.98 -11.73 2.23
C ILE A 275 -5.88 -10.50 2.54
#